data_AF-A0A183DAA4-F1
#
_entry.id   AF-A0A183DAA4-F1
#
_cell.length_a   1.000
_cell.length_b   1.000
_cell.length_c   1.000
_cell.angle_alpha   90.00
_cell.angle_beta   90.00
_cell.angle_gamma   90.00
#
_symmetry.space_group_name_H-M   'P 1'
#
loop_
_entity.id
_entity.type
_entity.pdbx_description
1 polymer ?
#
loop_
_entity_poly.entity_id
_entity_poly.type
_entity_poly.pdbx_seq_one_letter_code
_entity_poly.pdbx_strand_id
1 'polypeptide(L)'
;MKEIRGRERSEKNRRGKIVHSFVSDVSIENQPLATGYYISTAPASDLPDWFWSACPSAKRRNPVHLKSSLHLNTPNVQQGDDISSFGKGAEACHHQLDSQATADVLRYVLETYNALSWLNMDLVTGERRSCLPIHVQALMRLCNTVNRFIN
;
A
#
# COMPACT_ATOMS: atom_id res chain seq x y z
N MET A 1 49.82 32.25 -49.05
CA MET A 1 50.21 30.91 -49.56
C MET A 1 49.22 29.91 -48.96
N LYS A 2 48.37 29.31 -49.82
CA LYS A 2 47.59 28.05 -49.76
C LYS A 2 47.11 27.54 -48.37
N GLU A 3 45.81 27.46 -48.08
CA GLU A 3 44.86 26.36 -48.42
C GLU A 3 45.34 24.99 -47.82
N ILE A 4 44.63 24.13 -47.09
CA ILE A 4 43.22 23.69 -47.12
C ILE A 4 42.92 22.85 -45.84
N ARG A 5 41.63 22.78 -45.48
CA ARG A 5 40.88 21.59 -45.00
C ARG A 5 41.27 20.88 -43.70
N GLY A 6 40.30 20.86 -42.78
CA GLY A 6 40.23 19.89 -41.68
C GLY A 6 38.92 20.02 -40.90
N ARG A 7 37.79 19.69 -41.54
CA ARG A 7 36.50 19.46 -40.86
C ARG A 7 36.62 18.17 -40.05
N GLU A 8 36.59 18.25 -38.73
CA GLU A 8 36.13 17.13 -37.89
C GLU A 8 35.14 17.65 -36.84
N ARG A 9 33.86 17.38 -37.11
CA ARG A 9 32.84 17.24 -36.07
C ARG A 9 33.04 15.86 -35.45
N SER A 10 33.28 15.78 -34.13
CA SER A 10 32.70 14.70 -33.32
C SER A 10 32.82 15.01 -31.82
N GLU A 11 31.81 15.72 -31.30
CA GLU A 11 30.90 15.12 -30.33
C GLU A 11 31.53 14.40 -29.12
N LYS A 12 32.32 15.12 -28.31
CA LYS A 12 32.68 14.69 -26.96
C LYS A 12 32.65 15.89 -26.01
N ASN A 13 31.55 16.01 -25.28
CA ASN A 13 31.52 16.20 -23.82
C ASN A 13 30.19 16.87 -23.38
N ARG A 14 29.06 16.16 -23.53
CA ARG A 14 27.81 16.43 -22.79
C ARG A 14 27.65 15.48 -21.60
N ARG A 15 28.74 15.05 -20.96
CA ARG A 15 28.68 14.26 -19.72
C ARG A 15 28.85 15.17 -18.52
N GLY A 16 27.77 15.87 -18.18
CA GLY A 16 27.71 16.69 -16.96
C GLY A 16 26.33 17.21 -16.57
N LYS A 17 25.24 16.71 -17.16
CA LYS A 17 23.87 17.12 -16.82
C LYS A 17 22.85 15.98 -16.91
N ILE A 18 23.14 14.82 -16.32
CA ILE A 18 22.12 13.78 -16.07
C ILE A 18 22.39 13.11 -14.72
N VAL A 19 22.51 13.88 -13.65
CA VAL A 19 22.24 13.39 -12.28
C VAL A 19 21.85 14.61 -11.41
N HIS A 20 20.74 15.27 -11.73
CA HIS A 20 20.15 16.21 -10.80
C HIS A 20 18.65 15.96 -10.75
N SER A 21 18.24 15.37 -9.64
CA SER A 21 16.87 15.42 -9.10
C SER A 21 15.79 14.62 -9.84
N PHE A 22 15.91 13.29 -9.82
CA PHE A 22 14.73 12.40 -9.81
C PHE A 22 14.52 11.70 -8.46
N VAL A 23 15.40 11.93 -7.49
CA VAL A 23 15.05 11.71 -6.08
C VAL A 23 14.37 12.99 -5.62
N SER A 24 13.13 13.20 -6.06
CA SER A 24 12.19 13.96 -5.25
C SER A 24 12.15 13.23 -3.93
N ASP A 25 12.77 13.86 -2.93
CA ASP A 25 12.78 13.53 -1.51
C ASP A 25 11.79 12.40 -1.18
N VAL A 26 12.29 11.16 -1.13
CA VAL A 26 11.52 10.07 -0.57
C VAL A 26 11.45 10.41 0.90
N SER A 27 10.45 11.22 1.28
CA SER A 27 10.22 11.60 2.66
C SER A 27 10.25 10.30 3.45
N ILE A 28 11.19 10.23 4.40
CA ILE A 28 11.46 9.01 5.17
C ILE A 28 10.21 8.55 5.93
N GLU A 29 9.26 9.48 6.12
CA GLU A 29 7.92 9.27 6.68
C GLU A 29 7.07 8.28 5.88
N ASN A 30 7.33 8.13 4.58
CA ASN A 30 6.57 7.24 3.70
C ASN A 30 7.19 5.84 3.58
N GLN A 31 8.29 5.53 4.28
CA GLN A 31 8.83 4.16 4.29
C GLN A 31 7.93 3.22 5.12
N PRO A 32 7.62 2.01 4.61
CA PRO A 32 6.82 1.06 5.35
C PRO A 32 7.64 0.39 6.46
N LEU A 33 7.11 0.38 7.68
CA LEU A 33 7.63 -0.34 8.83
C LEU A 33 7.58 -1.86 8.69
N ALA A 34 6.60 -2.34 7.92
CA ALA A 34 6.45 -3.74 7.53
C ALA A 34 5.71 -3.80 6.19
N THR A 35 6.02 -4.80 5.38
CA THR A 35 5.30 -5.07 4.13
C THR A 35 4.88 -6.53 4.13
N GLY A 36 3.65 -6.79 3.74
CA GLY A 36 3.07 -8.12 3.66
C GLY A 36 2.23 -8.28 2.40
N TYR A 37 1.90 -9.53 2.11
CA TYR A 37 0.99 -9.88 1.02
C TYR A 37 -0.23 -10.59 1.61
N TYR A 38 -1.40 -10.16 1.19
CA TYR A 38 -2.66 -10.82 1.47
C TYR A 38 -3.13 -11.55 0.21
N ILE A 39 -3.21 -12.87 0.31
CA ILE A 39 -3.56 -13.77 -0.79
C ILE A 39 -4.88 -14.44 -0.46
N SER A 40 -5.86 -14.34 -1.37
CA SER A 40 -7.18 -14.90 -1.16
C SER A 40 -7.76 -15.50 -2.44
N THR A 41 -8.41 -16.65 -2.32
CA THR A 41 -9.19 -17.28 -3.40
C THR A 41 -10.56 -16.63 -3.57
N ALA A 42 -11.03 -15.87 -2.57
CA ALA A 42 -12.23 -15.07 -2.70
C ALA A 42 -11.95 -13.83 -3.55
N PRO A 43 -12.94 -13.37 -4.34
CA PRO A 43 -12.74 -12.22 -5.21
C PRO A 43 -12.57 -10.93 -4.40
N ALA A 44 -11.89 -9.94 -4.95
CA ALA A 44 -11.90 -8.58 -4.43
C ALA A 44 -12.97 -7.76 -5.16
N SER A 45 -14.24 -8.14 -4.97
CA SER A 45 -15.37 -7.56 -5.69
C SER A 45 -15.57 -6.09 -5.36
N ASP A 46 -16.14 -5.34 -6.31
CA ASP A 46 -16.61 -3.97 -6.14
C ASP A 46 -15.54 -2.90 -5.86
N LEU A 47 -14.27 -3.19 -6.10
CA LEU A 47 -13.19 -2.19 -6.06
C LEU A 47 -13.21 -1.31 -7.32
N PRO A 48 -12.92 0.00 -7.22
CA PRO A 48 -12.94 0.92 -8.35
C PRO A 48 -11.72 0.68 -9.24
N ASP A 49 -11.78 1.17 -10.48
CA ASP A 49 -10.66 1.00 -11.41
C ASP A 49 -9.39 1.71 -10.95
N TRP A 50 -9.52 2.83 -10.22
CA TRP A 50 -8.37 3.55 -9.67
C TRP A 50 -7.58 2.71 -8.67
N PHE A 51 -8.23 1.78 -7.94
CA PHE A 51 -7.54 0.89 -7.00
C PHE A 51 -6.54 -0.02 -7.74
N TRP A 52 -6.91 -0.42 -8.96
CA TRP A 52 -6.10 -1.27 -9.82
C TRP A 52 -5.24 -0.48 -10.81
N SER A 53 -5.17 0.85 -10.71
CA SER A 53 -4.45 1.69 -11.67
C SER A 53 -2.98 1.30 -11.85
N ALA A 54 -2.31 0.89 -10.77
CA ALA A 54 -0.93 0.40 -10.82
C ALA A 54 -0.78 -0.97 -11.50
N CYS A 55 -1.81 -1.81 -11.47
CA CYS A 55 -1.82 -3.13 -12.11
C CYS A 55 -3.25 -3.57 -12.48
N PRO A 56 -3.80 -3.12 -13.62
CA PRO A 56 -5.18 -3.43 -14.02
C PRO A 56 -5.43 -4.92 -14.24
N SER A 57 -4.39 -5.66 -14.65
CA SER A 57 -4.43 -7.11 -14.84
C SER A 57 -4.72 -7.89 -13.55
N ALA A 58 -4.37 -7.33 -12.38
CA ALA A 58 -4.61 -7.98 -11.10
C ALA A 58 -6.11 -8.06 -10.75
N LYS A 59 -6.95 -7.16 -11.29
CA LYS A 59 -8.40 -7.13 -11.06
C LYS A 59 -9.09 -8.45 -11.45
N ARG A 60 -8.59 -9.14 -12.49
CA ARG A 60 -9.20 -10.38 -13.03
C ARG A 60 -8.46 -11.65 -12.61
N ARG A 61 -7.46 -11.56 -11.73
CA ARG A 61 -6.67 -12.71 -11.30
C ARG A 61 -7.30 -13.37 -10.07
N ASN A 62 -7.39 -14.69 -10.09
CA ASN A 62 -7.66 -15.52 -8.91
C ASN A 62 -6.49 -16.51 -8.75
N PRO A 63 -5.84 -16.62 -7.57
CA PRO A 63 -6.11 -15.87 -6.34
C PRO A 63 -5.77 -14.38 -6.46
N VAL A 64 -6.48 -13.57 -5.68
CA VAL A 64 -6.22 -12.14 -5.51
C VAL A 64 -4.93 -11.96 -4.72
N HIS A 65 -4.06 -11.07 -5.18
CA HIS A 65 -2.83 -10.69 -4.48
C HIS A 65 -2.88 -9.21 -4.14
N LEU A 66 -3.02 -8.89 -2.85
CA LEU A 66 -2.97 -7.51 -2.34
C LEU A 66 -1.67 -7.29 -1.58
N LYS A 67 -0.94 -6.24 -1.93
CA LYS A 67 0.23 -5.79 -1.17
C LYS A 67 -0.26 -4.84 -0.07
N SER A 68 0.16 -5.09 1.15
CA SER A 68 -0.18 -4.25 2.30
C SER A 68 1.10 -3.76 2.96
N SER A 69 1.12 -2.48 3.34
CA SER A 69 2.23 -1.86 4.03
C SER A 69 1.75 -1.17 5.29
N LEU A 70 2.50 -1.36 6.37
CA LEU A 70 2.30 -0.64 7.62
C LEU A 70 3.17 0.62 7.60
N HIS A 71 2.57 1.79 7.80
CA HIS A 71 3.27 3.07 7.83
C HIS A 71 3.10 3.74 9.20
N LEU A 72 4.06 4.58 9.58
CA LEU A 72 3.89 5.48 10.72
C LEU A 72 2.90 6.58 10.33
N ASN A 73 1.85 6.75 11.12
CA ASN A 73 1.00 7.92 11.01
C ASN A 73 1.50 8.96 12.02
N THR A 74 2.39 9.85 11.60
CA THR A 74 2.82 11.02 12.37
C THR A 74 2.13 12.27 11.81
N PRO A 75 0.86 12.56 12.20
CA PRO A 75 0.23 13.81 11.83
C PRO A 75 0.86 14.95 12.65
N ASN A 76 1.98 15.50 12.15
CA ASN A 76 2.56 16.80 12.51
C ASN A 76 2.44 17.23 13.99
N VAL A 77 2.81 16.37 14.94
CA VAL A 77 3.02 16.79 16.34
C VAL A 77 4.45 17.29 16.47
N GLN A 78 4.62 18.59 16.28
CA GLN A 78 5.72 19.32 16.90
C GLN A 78 5.54 19.25 18.43
N GLN A 79 6.08 18.23 19.10
CA GLN A 79 6.66 18.36 20.45
C GLN A 79 7.10 16.99 21.00
N GLY A 80 8.37 16.93 21.39
CA GLY A 80 8.85 16.06 22.46
C GLY A 80 9.36 14.72 22.00
N ASP A 81 10.69 14.58 21.99
CA ASP A 81 11.36 13.31 22.28
C ASP A 81 10.66 12.63 23.47
N ASP A 82 10.00 11.50 23.24
CA ASP A 82 9.77 10.44 24.24
C ASP A 82 8.98 9.26 23.60
N ILE A 83 9.57 8.63 22.58
CA ILE A 83 9.10 7.33 22.07
C ILE A 83 9.47 6.15 23.00
N SER A 84 10.04 6.41 24.18
CA SER A 84 10.49 5.40 25.15
C SER A 84 9.46 4.97 26.20
N SER A 85 8.21 5.43 26.14
CA SER A 85 7.26 5.30 27.27
C SER A 85 6.14 4.26 27.11
N PHE A 86 6.09 3.47 26.03
CA PHE A 86 5.07 2.40 25.87
C PHE A 86 5.45 1.06 26.52
N GLY A 87 6.11 1.08 27.67
CA GLY A 87 6.55 -0.15 28.31
C GLY A 87 6.83 0.01 29.79
N LYS A 88 5.78 -0.14 30.61
CA LYS A 88 5.83 -0.68 31.98
C LYS A 88 4.42 -0.75 32.56
N GLY A 89 3.80 -1.93 32.50
CA GLY A 89 2.54 -2.18 33.20
C GLY A 89 1.89 -3.52 32.88
N ALA A 90 2.25 -4.54 33.67
CA ALA A 90 1.41 -5.65 34.13
C ALA A 90 0.80 -6.66 33.11
N GLU A 91 1.43 -7.84 33.03
CA GLU A 91 0.83 -9.14 33.43
C GLU A 91 -0.71 -9.28 33.35
N ALA A 92 -1.31 -9.21 32.15
CA ALA A 92 -2.50 -9.98 31.72
C ALA A 92 -3.01 -9.42 30.38
N CYS A 93 -3.11 -10.28 29.37
CA CYS A 93 -3.46 -10.00 27.97
C CYS A 93 -2.37 -9.31 27.13
N HIS A 94 -1.46 -10.11 26.58
CA HIS A 94 -0.54 -9.72 25.51
C HIS A 94 -1.34 -9.48 24.20
N HIS A 95 -1.73 -8.24 23.93
CA HIS A 95 -2.41 -7.91 22.68
C HIS A 95 -1.40 -7.87 21.52
N GLN A 96 -1.70 -8.48 20.37
CA GLN A 96 -0.73 -8.57 19.25
C GLN A 96 -0.37 -7.21 18.62
N LEU A 97 -1.22 -6.18 18.79
CA LEU A 97 -0.88 -4.82 18.39
C LEU A 97 0.17 -4.15 19.30
N ASP A 98 0.41 -4.67 20.50
CA ASP A 98 1.41 -4.15 21.43
C ASP A 98 2.81 -4.74 21.17
N SER A 99 2.93 -5.60 20.14
CA SER A 99 4.21 -6.17 19.74
C SER A 99 5.15 -5.08 19.22
N GLN A 100 6.39 -5.09 19.71
CA GLN A 100 7.47 -4.26 19.17
C GLN A 100 7.90 -4.72 17.76
N ALA A 101 7.48 -5.92 17.33
CA ALA A 101 7.70 -6.41 15.98
C ALA A 101 6.55 -5.98 15.05
N THR A 102 6.82 -5.01 14.18
CA THR A 102 5.87 -4.44 13.21
C THR A 102 5.30 -5.49 12.24
N ALA A 103 6.02 -6.57 11.99
CA ALA A 103 5.56 -7.72 11.21
C ALA A 103 4.42 -8.49 11.89
N ASP A 104 4.46 -8.66 13.22
CA ASP A 104 3.40 -9.32 13.98
C ASP A 104 2.12 -8.48 13.98
N VAL A 105 2.29 -7.17 14.17
CA VAL A 105 1.19 -6.19 14.09
C VAL A 105 0.51 -6.28 12.71
N LEU A 106 1.29 -6.23 11.62
CA LEU A 106 0.75 -6.33 10.26
C LEU A 106 0.06 -7.68 10.03
N ARG A 107 0.67 -8.79 10.48
CA ARG A 107 0.08 -10.13 10.37
C ARG A 107 -1.27 -10.20 11.08
N TYR A 108 -1.34 -9.72 12.32
CA TYR A 108 -2.56 -9.67 13.11
C TYR A 108 -3.67 -8.85 12.43
N VAL A 109 -3.33 -7.69 11.86
CA VAL A 109 -4.29 -6.86 11.13
C VAL A 109 -4.84 -7.60 9.91
N LEU A 110 -3.97 -8.24 9.12
CA LEU A 110 -4.38 -9.00 7.94
C LEU A 110 -5.22 -10.24 8.31
N GLU A 111 -4.92 -10.91 9.42
CA GLU A 111 -5.71 -12.03 9.95
C GLU A 111 -7.09 -11.56 10.43
N THR A 112 -7.14 -10.42 11.12
CA THR A 112 -8.40 -9.78 11.51
C THR A 112 -9.22 -9.39 10.29
N TYR A 113 -8.61 -8.83 9.24
CA TYR A 113 -9.31 -8.49 8.00
C TYR A 113 -9.84 -9.74 7.29
N ASN A 114 -9.08 -10.83 7.29
CA ASN A 114 -9.54 -12.12 6.81
C ASN A 114 -10.78 -12.59 7.59
N ALA A 115 -10.74 -12.56 8.92
CA ALA A 115 -11.89 -12.94 9.76
C ALA A 115 -13.12 -12.07 9.47
N LEU A 116 -12.95 -10.74 9.39
CA LEU A 116 -14.04 -9.80 9.10
C LEU A 116 -14.62 -9.95 7.69
N SER A 117 -13.87 -10.51 6.74
CA SER A 117 -14.39 -10.80 5.39
C SER A 117 -15.43 -11.93 5.40
N TRP A 118 -15.32 -12.87 6.34
CA TRP A 118 -16.25 -13.99 6.52
C TRP A 118 -17.61 -13.56 7.09
N LEU A 119 -17.75 -12.33 7.58
CA LEU A 119 -19.05 -11.82 8.02
C LEU A 119 -20.00 -11.54 6.85
N ASN A 120 -19.50 -11.54 5.61
CA ASN A 120 -20.31 -11.37 4.39
C ASN A 120 -20.28 -12.64 3.52
N MET A 121 -20.99 -13.68 3.95
CA MET A 121 -21.12 -14.90 3.17
C MET A 121 -22.36 -14.89 2.28
N ASP A 122 -22.23 -15.56 1.14
CA ASP A 122 -23.37 -15.91 0.31
C ASP A 122 -23.99 -17.22 0.82
N LEU A 123 -25.25 -17.16 1.24
CA LEU A 123 -25.95 -18.28 1.86
C LEU A 123 -26.26 -19.43 0.88
N VAL A 124 -26.18 -19.16 -0.43
CA VAL A 124 -26.43 -20.18 -1.47
C VAL A 124 -25.16 -20.97 -1.75
N THR A 125 -24.03 -20.29 -1.96
CA THR A 125 -22.75 -20.94 -2.30
C THR A 125 -21.93 -21.33 -1.07
N GLY A 126 -22.20 -20.74 0.10
CA GLY A 126 -21.39 -20.90 1.30
C GLY A 126 -20.05 -20.15 1.26
N GLU A 127 -19.76 -19.44 0.16
CA GLU A 127 -18.52 -18.71 -0.04
C GLU A 127 -18.64 -17.27 0.46
N ARG A 128 -17.53 -16.70 0.93
CA ARG A 128 -17.47 -15.26 1.23
C ARG A 128 -17.56 -14.44 -0.06
N ARG A 129 -18.36 -13.37 -0.03
CA ARG A 129 -18.60 -12.52 -1.20
C ARG A 129 -17.38 -11.72 -1.64
N SER A 130 -16.49 -11.41 -0.70
CA SER A 130 -15.26 -10.66 -0.98
C SER A 130 -14.15 -11.07 -0.01
N CYS A 131 -12.89 -10.92 -0.42
CA CYS A 131 -11.73 -11.10 0.45
C CYS A 131 -11.47 -9.91 1.38
N LEU A 132 -12.19 -8.79 1.20
CA LEU A 132 -12.04 -7.57 1.97
C LEU A 132 -12.88 -7.61 3.25
N PRO A 133 -12.51 -6.90 4.33
CA PRO A 133 -13.32 -6.84 5.54
C PRO A 133 -14.65 -6.11 5.30
N ILE A 134 -15.71 -6.48 6.04
CA ILE A 134 -17.09 -6.01 5.83
C ILE A 134 -17.23 -4.47 5.74
N HIS A 135 -16.51 -3.72 6.56
CA HIS A 135 -16.59 -2.25 6.58
C HIS A 135 -16.03 -1.63 5.30
N VAL A 136 -14.94 -2.18 4.75
CA VAL A 136 -14.40 -1.74 3.45
C VAL A 136 -15.39 -2.06 2.34
N GLN A 137 -16.03 -3.24 2.37
CA GLN A 137 -17.07 -3.57 1.39
C GLN A 137 -18.25 -2.59 1.44
N ALA A 138 -18.68 -2.16 2.63
CA ALA A 138 -19.75 -1.19 2.80
C ALA A 138 -19.38 0.19 2.22
N LEU A 139 -18.16 0.68 2.53
CA LEU A 139 -17.63 1.92 1.94
C LEU A 139 -17.55 1.83 0.41
N MET A 140 -17.13 0.66 -0.10
CA MET A 140 -17.04 0.46 -1.53
C MET A 140 -18.40 0.52 -2.23
N ARG A 141 -19.42 -0.13 -1.65
CA ARG A 141 -20.79 -0.07 -2.15
C ARG A 141 -21.33 1.36 -2.16
N LEU A 142 -21.05 2.13 -1.10
CA LEU A 142 -21.44 3.53 -1.04
C LEU A 142 -20.74 4.36 -2.13
N CYS A 143 -19.42 4.24 -2.25
CA CYS A 143 -18.63 4.93 -3.26
C CYS A 143 -19.14 4.63 -4.68
N ASN A 144 -19.40 3.35 -4.99
CA ASN A 144 -19.91 2.95 -6.29
C ASN A 144 -21.34 3.47 -6.55
N THR A 145 -22.19 3.50 -5.52
CA THR A 145 -23.55 4.06 -5.63
C THR A 145 -23.50 5.56 -5.93
N VAL A 146 -22.64 6.30 -5.23
CA VAL A 146 -22.43 7.74 -5.47
C VAL A 146 -21.87 7.98 -6.88
N ASN A 147 -20.86 7.21 -7.29
CA ASN A 147 -20.30 7.31 -8.64
C ASN A 147 -21.34 7.02 -9.73
N ARG A 148 -22.27 6.09 -9.48
CA ARG A 148 -23.37 5.78 -10.39
C ARG A 148 -24.48 6.83 -10.38
N PHE A 149 -24.61 7.61 -9.30
CA PHE A 149 -25.57 8.71 -9.23
C PHE A 149 -25.06 9.97 -9.93
N ILE A 150 -23.74 10.20 -9.90
CA ILE A 150 -23.11 11.38 -10.51
C ILE A 150 -22.94 11.23 -12.04
N ASN A 151 -22.77 9.99 -12.54
CA ASN A 151 -22.70 9.69 -13.98
C ASN A 151 -24.08 9.33 -14.54
#